data_AF-A0A7R9GEB9-F1
#
_entry.id   AF-A0A7R9GEB9-F1
#
_cell.length_a   1.000
_cell.length_b   1.000
_cell.length_c   1.000
_cell.angle_alpha   90.00
_cell.angle_beta   90.00
_cell.angle_gamma   90.00
#
_symmetry.space_group_name_H-M   'P 1'
#
loop_
_entity.id
_entity.type
_entity.pdbx_description
1 polymer ?
#
loop_
_entity_poly.entity_id
_entity_poly.type
_entity_poly.pdbx_seq_one_letter_code
_entity_poly.pdbx_strand_id
1 'polypeptide(L)'
;MAVFMSNSSRFQLLLQEMLDLYEKINATTAQYKDKNDEEKTISWDEACLKIPTPNGPRCTERSILEIYKYDRAIIEKLKDEDIFQTVNSTFTSPIYGSNFDYLTTLGKPVKNDQDSQIGAEALRMRWMIQIDVGQLTGDEKTERVDKATLAWESAFVDTVDAFTKESEKESEVFQNAARSFMDATADAILGDLQLLFGGYVLVFIYVILVLGRRNLVEIRLTPLTGENPMGQKSLHRDNCHKDKVHLL
;
A
#
# COMPACT_ATOMS: atom_id res chain seq x y z
N MET A 1 2.55 0.90 -7.34
CA MET A 1 1.80 -0.33 -6.98
C MET A 1 2.23 -1.47 -7.89
N ALA A 2 2.14 -2.71 -7.43
CA ALA A 2 2.42 -3.90 -8.22
C ALA A 2 1.45 -5.03 -7.91
N VAL A 3 1.16 -5.87 -8.91
CA VAL A 3 0.40 -7.12 -8.77
C VAL A 3 1.26 -8.23 -9.32
N PHE A 4 1.24 -9.36 -8.63
CA PHE A 4 1.91 -10.59 -9.00
C PHE A 4 0.84 -11.66 -9.18
N MET A 5 0.93 -12.40 -10.26
CA MET A 5 0.05 -13.54 -10.52
C MET A 5 0.91 -14.77 -10.74
N SER A 6 0.59 -15.87 -10.07
CA SER A 6 1.36 -17.12 -10.14
C SER A 6 0.44 -18.28 -10.48
N ASN A 7 0.83 -19.12 -11.43
CA ASN A 7 0.09 -20.34 -11.79
C ASN A 7 1.07 -21.42 -12.28
N SER A 8 0.80 -22.69 -11.95
CA SER A 8 1.66 -23.83 -12.30
C SER A 8 1.30 -24.53 -13.61
N SER A 9 0.14 -24.25 -14.22
CA SER A 9 -0.40 -25.10 -15.29
C SER A 9 -0.19 -24.57 -16.72
N ARG A 10 -0.50 -23.29 -17.04
CA ARG A 10 -0.32 -22.71 -18.40
C ARG A 10 -0.01 -21.21 -18.39
N PHE A 11 0.99 -20.79 -19.17
CA PHE A 11 1.41 -19.39 -19.22
C PHE A 11 0.42 -18.50 -20.00
N GLN A 12 -0.14 -19.00 -21.10
CA GLN A 12 -1.19 -18.33 -21.86
C GLN A 12 -2.43 -18.02 -20.99
N LEU A 13 -2.86 -18.97 -20.15
CA LEU A 13 -4.01 -18.77 -19.26
C LEU A 13 -3.71 -17.67 -18.25
N LEU A 14 -2.51 -17.71 -17.63
CA LEU A 14 -2.07 -16.67 -16.71
C LEU A 14 -2.05 -15.28 -17.37
N LEU A 15 -1.62 -15.20 -18.63
CA LEU A 15 -1.61 -13.96 -19.41
C LEU A 15 -3.02 -13.42 -19.70
N GLN A 16 -3.98 -14.31 -19.97
CA GLN A 16 -5.39 -13.93 -20.17
C GLN A 16 -6.02 -13.43 -18.86
N GLU A 17 -5.79 -14.12 -17.75
CA GLU A 17 -6.29 -13.68 -16.45
C GLU A 17 -5.69 -12.34 -16.01
N MET A 18 -4.41 -12.12 -16.34
CA MET A 18 -3.73 -10.85 -16.13
C MET A 18 -4.36 -9.72 -16.95
N LEU A 19 -4.81 -10.01 -18.17
CA LEU A 19 -5.54 -9.05 -19.00
C LEU A 19 -6.94 -8.76 -18.43
N ASP A 20 -7.67 -9.77 -17.97
CA ASP A 20 -8.97 -9.57 -17.31
C ASP A 20 -8.85 -8.68 -16.07
N LEU A 21 -7.82 -8.92 -15.25
CA LEU A 21 -7.53 -8.12 -14.07
C LEU A 21 -7.16 -6.68 -14.46
N TYR A 22 -6.35 -6.51 -15.49
CA TYR A 22 -6.00 -5.20 -16.03
C TYR A 22 -7.25 -4.40 -16.46
N GLU A 23 -8.17 -5.02 -17.19
CA GLU A 23 -9.41 -4.36 -17.62
C GLU A 23 -10.29 -3.95 -16.43
N LYS A 24 -10.41 -4.81 -15.41
CA LYS A 24 -11.13 -4.50 -14.16
C LYS A 24 -10.49 -3.32 -13.41
N ILE A 25 -9.17 -3.31 -13.29
CA ILE A 25 -8.43 -2.22 -12.63
C ILE A 25 -8.61 -0.91 -13.40
N ASN A 26 -8.51 -0.94 -14.74
CA ASN A 26 -8.67 0.25 -15.57
C ASN A 26 -10.09 0.84 -15.50
N ALA A 27 -11.11 -0.02 -15.30
CA ALA A 27 -12.50 0.40 -15.09
C ALA A 27 -12.78 0.90 -13.65
N THR A 28 -11.83 0.74 -12.72
CA THR A 28 -12.03 1.11 -11.31
C THR A 28 -12.04 2.63 -11.15
N THR A 29 -13.04 3.13 -10.43
CA THR A 29 -13.15 4.53 -10.00
C THR A 29 -13.31 4.59 -8.49
N ALA A 30 -12.80 5.65 -7.88
CA ALA A 30 -12.89 5.86 -6.44
C ALA A 30 -13.53 7.22 -6.13
N GLN A 31 -14.37 7.28 -5.10
CA GLN A 31 -14.88 8.53 -4.56
C GLN A 31 -13.98 9.02 -3.43
N TYR A 32 -13.70 10.31 -3.40
CA TYR A 32 -12.92 10.96 -2.36
C TYR A 32 -13.47 12.35 -2.05
N LYS A 33 -13.16 12.85 -0.86
CA LYS A 33 -13.43 14.23 -0.49
C LYS A 33 -12.18 15.08 -0.65
N ASP A 34 -12.30 16.19 -1.36
CA ASP A 34 -11.19 17.10 -1.60
C ASP A 34 -10.89 18.00 -0.38
N LYS A 35 -10.05 19.01 -0.56
CA LYS A 35 -9.69 19.97 0.50
C LYS A 35 -10.86 20.82 0.99
N ASN A 36 -11.88 21.00 0.16
CA ASN A 36 -13.08 21.78 0.43
C ASN A 36 -14.24 20.91 0.94
N ASP A 37 -13.98 19.63 1.22
CA ASP A 37 -14.98 18.60 1.57
C ASP A 37 -15.98 18.31 0.45
N GLU A 38 -15.65 18.63 -0.80
CA GLU A 38 -16.45 18.29 -1.98
C GLU A 38 -16.20 16.84 -2.39
N GLU A 39 -17.26 16.10 -2.69
CA GLU A 39 -17.18 14.74 -3.20
C GLU A 39 -16.77 14.75 -4.68
N LYS A 40 -15.67 14.05 -4.98
CA LYS A 40 -15.10 13.93 -6.32
C LYS A 40 -14.79 12.47 -6.62
N THR A 41 -14.90 12.13 -7.89
CA THR A 41 -14.50 10.81 -8.40
C THR A 41 -13.13 10.93 -9.04
N ILE A 42 -12.28 9.93 -8.84
CA ILE A 42 -11.00 9.77 -9.52
C ILE A 42 -10.98 8.46 -10.29
N SER A 43 -10.56 8.54 -11.55
CA SER A 43 -10.32 7.39 -12.43
C SER A 43 -8.82 7.09 -12.56
N TRP A 44 -8.49 5.92 -13.12
CA TRP A 44 -7.08 5.58 -13.35
C TRP A 44 -6.36 6.58 -14.26
N ASP A 45 -7.01 7.08 -15.32
CA ASP A 45 -6.39 8.06 -16.24
C ASP A 45 -6.01 9.38 -15.53
N GLU A 46 -6.69 9.72 -14.44
CA GLU A 46 -6.41 10.91 -13.65
C GLU A 46 -5.36 10.65 -12.55
N ALA A 47 -5.36 9.46 -11.95
CA ALA A 47 -4.42 9.08 -10.89
C ALA A 47 -3.03 8.70 -11.42
N CYS A 48 -2.92 8.28 -12.68
CA CYS A 48 -1.70 7.71 -13.21
C CYS A 48 -0.60 8.74 -13.49
N LEU A 49 0.66 8.29 -13.42
CA LEU A 49 1.80 9.06 -13.91
C LEU A 49 1.83 9.04 -15.45
N LYS A 50 1.51 10.17 -16.07
CA LYS A 50 1.57 10.34 -17.52
C LYS A 50 2.98 10.65 -17.98
N ILE A 51 3.53 9.80 -18.85
CA ILE A 51 4.81 10.04 -19.53
C ILE A 51 4.60 10.36 -21.01
N PRO A 52 5.44 11.23 -21.61
CA PRO A 52 5.36 11.51 -23.03
C PRO A 52 5.74 10.26 -23.84
N THR A 53 4.88 9.87 -24.78
CA THR A 53 5.15 8.80 -25.75
C THR A 53 5.07 9.36 -27.18
N PRO A 54 5.54 8.61 -28.20
CA PRO A 54 5.40 9.03 -29.59
C PRO A 54 3.95 9.33 -30.03
N ASN A 55 2.97 8.72 -29.35
CA ASN A 55 1.54 8.85 -29.66
C ASN A 55 0.78 9.73 -28.64
N GLY A 56 1.50 10.55 -27.86
CA GLY A 56 0.94 11.43 -26.83
C GLY A 56 1.19 10.94 -25.39
N PRO A 57 0.79 11.70 -24.36
CA PRO A 57 0.95 11.29 -22.97
C PRO A 57 0.16 10.01 -22.67
N ARG A 58 0.78 9.04 -21.99
CA ARG A 58 0.15 7.77 -21.57
C ARG A 58 0.47 7.46 -20.11
N CYS A 59 -0.47 6.82 -19.42
CA CYS A 59 -0.27 6.28 -18.09
C CYS A 59 0.91 5.31 -18.06
N THR A 60 1.73 5.37 -17.01
CA THR A 60 2.92 4.54 -16.88
C THR A 60 2.59 3.23 -16.18
N GLU A 61 2.34 2.22 -17.00
CA GLU A 61 2.06 0.84 -16.62
C GLU A 61 3.14 -0.05 -17.20
N ARG A 62 3.72 -0.92 -16.37
CA ARG A 62 4.74 -1.88 -16.80
C ARG A 62 4.26 -3.31 -16.66
N SER A 63 4.18 -4.03 -17.78
CA SER A 63 3.80 -5.44 -17.78
C SER A 63 4.24 -6.15 -19.08
N ILE A 64 4.22 -7.48 -19.06
CA ILE A 64 4.46 -8.29 -20.25
C ILE A 64 3.38 -8.10 -21.34
N LEU A 65 2.18 -7.66 -20.96
CA LEU A 65 1.06 -7.38 -21.87
C LEU A 65 1.37 -6.21 -22.82
N GLU A 66 2.31 -5.33 -22.47
CA GLU A 66 2.73 -4.22 -23.33
C GLU A 66 3.25 -4.71 -24.69
N ILE A 67 3.94 -5.86 -24.73
CA ILE A 67 4.48 -6.43 -25.98
C ILE A 67 3.36 -6.60 -27.01
N TYR A 68 2.19 -7.01 -26.54
CA TYR A 68 0.99 -7.26 -27.33
C TYR A 68 0.02 -6.08 -27.34
N LYS A 69 0.46 -4.91 -26.86
CA LYS A 69 -0.33 -3.66 -26.77
C LYS A 69 -1.67 -3.83 -26.03
N TYR A 70 -1.74 -4.77 -25.09
CA TYR A 70 -2.97 -5.11 -24.36
C TYR A 70 -4.12 -5.56 -25.29
N ASP A 71 -3.82 -6.11 -26.47
CA ASP A 71 -4.82 -6.59 -27.42
C ASP A 71 -5.27 -8.02 -27.08
N ARG A 72 -6.51 -8.14 -26.61
CA ARG A 72 -7.16 -9.42 -26.26
C ARG A 72 -7.16 -10.42 -27.40
N ALA A 73 -7.45 -9.99 -28.63
CA ALA A 73 -7.56 -10.87 -29.78
C ALA A 73 -6.22 -11.46 -30.20
N ILE A 74 -5.11 -10.75 -29.90
CA ILE A 74 -3.75 -11.27 -30.07
C ILE A 74 -3.46 -12.30 -28.97
N ILE A 75 -3.64 -11.90 -27.70
CA ILE A 75 -3.29 -12.72 -26.53
C ILE A 75 -4.03 -14.07 -26.52
N GLU A 76 -5.30 -14.09 -26.91
CA GLU A 76 -6.10 -15.32 -26.98
C GLU A 76 -5.58 -16.35 -27.99
N LYS A 77 -4.81 -15.93 -28.99
CA LYS A 77 -4.29 -16.79 -30.07
C LYS A 77 -2.84 -17.24 -29.85
N LEU A 78 -2.16 -16.69 -28.86
CA LEU A 78 -0.74 -16.99 -28.60
C LEU A 78 -0.57 -18.40 -28.04
N LYS A 79 0.52 -19.05 -28.42
CA LYS A 79 1.00 -20.28 -27.77
C LYS A 79 2.13 -19.95 -26.81
N ASP A 80 2.35 -20.80 -25.81
CA ASP A 80 3.39 -20.59 -24.79
C ASP A 80 4.78 -20.41 -25.44
N GLU A 81 5.11 -21.18 -26.48
CA GLU A 81 6.39 -21.06 -27.18
C GLU A 81 6.56 -19.71 -27.89
N ASP A 82 5.50 -19.22 -28.54
CA ASP A 82 5.50 -17.93 -29.23
C ASP A 82 5.68 -16.79 -28.22
N ILE A 83 5.11 -16.94 -27.03
CA ILE A 83 5.24 -15.96 -25.95
C ILE A 83 6.70 -15.88 -25.49
N PHE A 84 7.32 -16.99 -25.13
CA PHE A 84 8.72 -16.98 -24.66
C PHE A 84 9.70 -16.55 -25.75
N GLN A 85 9.48 -16.93 -27.01
CA GLN A 85 10.30 -16.45 -28.12
C GLN A 85 10.22 -14.92 -28.25
N THR A 86 9.01 -14.36 -28.15
CA THR A 86 8.80 -12.91 -28.24
C THR A 86 9.43 -12.20 -27.05
N VAL A 87 9.27 -12.72 -25.84
CA VAL A 87 9.78 -12.14 -24.59
C VAL A 87 11.32 -12.11 -24.57
N ASN A 88 11.98 -13.15 -25.06
CA ASN A 88 13.46 -13.19 -25.13
C ASN A 88 14.05 -12.28 -26.22
N SER A 89 13.28 -11.92 -27.25
CA SER A 89 13.77 -11.14 -28.39
C SER A 89 13.35 -9.66 -28.38
N THR A 90 12.37 -9.30 -27.55
CA THR A 90 11.82 -7.94 -27.49
C THR A 90 12.46 -7.15 -26.35
N PHE A 91 13.11 -6.03 -26.68
CA PHE A 91 13.76 -5.15 -25.70
C PHE A 91 13.24 -3.71 -25.73
N THR A 92 12.26 -3.42 -26.59
CA THR A 92 11.70 -2.08 -26.77
C THR A 92 10.19 -2.14 -26.60
N SER A 93 9.66 -1.29 -25.74
CA SER A 93 8.21 -1.23 -25.52
C SER A 93 7.51 -0.62 -26.73
N PRO A 94 6.52 -1.31 -27.33
CA PRO A 94 5.76 -0.77 -28.45
C PRO A 94 4.78 0.34 -28.03
N ILE A 95 4.54 0.49 -26.72
CA ILE A 95 3.68 1.54 -26.15
C ILE A 95 4.50 2.81 -25.86
N TYR A 96 5.62 2.66 -25.16
CA TYR A 96 6.41 3.82 -24.71
C TYR A 96 7.59 4.16 -25.61
N GLY A 97 7.97 3.28 -26.54
CA GLY A 97 9.16 3.44 -27.39
C GLY A 97 10.48 3.40 -26.62
N SER A 98 10.45 3.10 -25.32
CA SER A 98 11.63 3.02 -24.45
C SER A 98 12.15 1.58 -24.36
N ASN A 99 13.45 1.44 -24.12
CA ASN A 99 14.03 0.15 -23.83
C ASN A 99 13.49 -0.39 -22.51
N PHE A 100 13.04 -1.64 -22.52
CA PHE A 100 12.48 -2.32 -21.37
C PHE A 100 12.79 -3.81 -21.45
N ASP A 101 13.40 -4.34 -20.40
CA ASP A 101 13.69 -5.76 -20.29
C ASP A 101 12.48 -6.48 -19.68
N TYR A 102 11.73 -7.17 -20.54
CA TYR A 102 10.54 -7.91 -20.14
C TYR A 102 10.85 -9.10 -19.23
N LEU A 103 12.09 -9.60 -19.21
CA LEU A 103 12.51 -10.65 -18.30
C LEU A 103 12.39 -10.22 -16.83
N THR A 104 12.48 -8.92 -16.55
CA THR A 104 12.30 -8.36 -15.20
C THR A 104 10.87 -8.38 -14.69
N THR A 105 9.90 -8.65 -15.57
CA THR A 105 8.48 -8.81 -15.21
C THR A 105 8.13 -10.26 -14.88
N LEU A 106 9.03 -11.21 -15.16
CA LEU A 106 8.87 -12.62 -14.82
C LEU A 106 9.34 -12.91 -13.39
N GLY A 107 8.59 -13.73 -12.66
CA GLY A 107 8.95 -14.28 -11.37
C GLY A 107 9.39 -15.74 -11.51
N LYS A 108 10.54 -16.08 -10.88
CA LYS A 108 11.21 -17.38 -10.98
C LYS A 108 11.29 -17.89 -12.43
N PRO A 109 12.04 -17.18 -13.29
CA PRO A 109 12.13 -17.55 -14.69
C PRO A 109 12.99 -18.83 -14.85
N VAL A 110 12.53 -19.75 -15.70
CA VAL A 110 13.19 -21.03 -15.99
C VAL A 110 13.92 -20.90 -17.31
N LYS A 111 15.23 -21.16 -17.31
CA LYS A 111 16.10 -21.06 -18.48
C LYS A 111 16.44 -22.43 -19.06
N ASN A 112 16.67 -22.46 -20.36
CA ASN A 112 17.30 -23.60 -21.03
C ASN A 112 18.84 -23.54 -20.93
N ASP A 113 19.51 -24.57 -21.46
CA ASP A 113 20.98 -24.66 -21.52
C ASP A 113 21.65 -23.54 -22.33
N GLN A 114 20.88 -22.80 -23.14
CA GLN A 114 21.32 -21.66 -23.96
C GLN A 114 21.00 -20.31 -23.31
N ASP A 115 20.70 -20.29 -22.00
CA ASP A 115 20.32 -19.12 -21.20
C ASP A 115 19.03 -18.38 -21.66
N SER A 116 18.26 -19.00 -22.57
CA SER A 116 16.97 -18.47 -23.04
C SER A 116 15.85 -18.87 -22.09
N GLN A 117 14.93 -17.94 -21.80
CA GLN A 117 13.79 -18.25 -20.94
C GLN A 117 12.80 -19.16 -21.65
N ILE A 118 12.40 -20.22 -20.97
CA ILE A 118 11.44 -21.22 -21.44
C ILE A 118 10.23 -21.35 -20.52
N GLY A 119 10.23 -20.63 -19.39
CA GLY A 119 9.17 -20.68 -18.40
C GLY A 119 9.27 -19.55 -17.38
N ALA A 120 8.18 -19.31 -16.66
CA ALA A 120 8.15 -18.51 -15.44
C ALA A 120 6.97 -18.94 -14.57
N GLU A 121 7.15 -18.96 -13.25
CA GLU A 121 6.07 -19.32 -12.32
C GLU A 121 5.13 -18.15 -12.05
N ALA A 122 5.63 -16.91 -12.19
CA ALA A 122 4.83 -15.72 -11.91
C ALA A 122 5.02 -14.60 -12.93
N LEU A 123 3.99 -13.75 -13.04
CA LEU A 123 3.96 -12.52 -13.82
C LEU A 123 3.80 -11.32 -12.89
N ARG A 124 4.44 -10.20 -13.25
CA ARG A 124 4.36 -8.94 -12.50
C ARG A 124 3.81 -7.82 -13.37
N MET A 125 2.81 -7.11 -12.84
CA MET A 125 2.35 -5.81 -13.32
C MET A 125 2.76 -4.72 -12.36
N ARG A 126 3.07 -3.53 -12.88
CA ARG A 126 3.36 -2.34 -12.08
C ARG A 126 2.59 -1.14 -12.61
N TRP A 127 1.91 -0.45 -11.72
CA TRP A 127 1.22 0.81 -11.99
C TRP A 127 1.93 1.94 -11.24
N MET A 128 2.22 3.02 -11.95
CA MET A 128 2.81 4.22 -11.37
C MET A 128 1.76 5.32 -11.27
N ILE A 129 1.56 5.81 -10.06
CA ILE A 129 0.67 6.93 -9.73
C ILE A 129 1.45 8.24 -9.67
N GLN A 130 0.76 9.32 -9.99
CA GLN A 130 1.27 10.66 -9.79
C GLN A 130 0.70 11.24 -8.50
N ILE A 131 1.57 11.77 -7.65
CA ILE A 131 1.15 12.47 -6.44
C ILE A 131 1.03 13.96 -6.77
N ASP A 132 -0.14 14.54 -6.54
CA ASP A 132 -0.32 15.98 -6.65
C ASP A 132 0.12 16.68 -5.36
N VAL A 133 1.34 17.25 -5.40
CA VAL A 133 1.93 17.99 -4.28
C VAL A 133 1.07 19.19 -3.85
N GLY A 134 0.34 19.81 -4.79
CA GLY A 134 -0.57 20.92 -4.53
C GLY A 134 -1.84 20.51 -3.79
N GLN A 135 -2.26 19.25 -3.92
CA GLN A 135 -3.45 18.69 -3.28
C GLN A 135 -3.15 17.90 -2.00
N LEU A 136 -1.90 17.88 -1.54
CA LEU A 136 -1.55 17.26 -0.27
C LEU A 136 -2.32 17.88 0.90
N THR A 137 -2.89 17.01 1.73
CA THR A 137 -3.52 17.35 3.00
C THR A 137 -2.71 16.77 4.15
N GLY A 138 -2.57 17.53 5.22
CA GLY A 138 -1.71 17.19 6.36
C GLY A 138 -0.85 18.38 6.80
N ASP A 139 -0.64 18.49 8.10
CA ASP A 139 0.21 19.50 8.72
C ASP A 139 1.66 19.01 8.77
N GLU A 140 2.64 19.85 9.12
CA GLU A 140 4.05 19.41 9.26
C GLU A 140 4.26 18.27 10.27
N LYS A 141 3.28 18.03 11.15
CA LYS A 141 3.30 16.96 12.16
C LYS A 141 2.64 15.67 11.69
N THR A 142 1.87 15.71 10.61
CA THR A 142 1.24 14.53 10.01
C THR A 142 1.84 14.26 8.64
N GLU A 143 1.79 13.02 8.19
CA GLU A 143 2.25 12.71 6.84
C GLU A 143 1.34 13.45 5.85
N ARG A 144 1.96 14.15 4.90
CA ARG A 144 1.24 14.85 3.83
C ARG A 144 0.76 13.80 2.83
N VAL A 145 -0.55 13.63 2.71
CA VAL A 145 -1.15 12.60 1.85
C VAL A 145 -2.06 13.24 0.81
N ASP A 146 -1.99 12.72 -0.41
CA ASP A 146 -2.94 13.00 -1.48
C ASP A 146 -4.16 12.07 -1.32
N LYS A 147 -5.28 12.64 -0.86
CA LYS A 147 -6.52 11.90 -0.61
C LYS A 147 -7.08 11.24 -1.86
N ALA A 148 -6.89 11.86 -3.03
CA ALA A 148 -7.44 11.35 -4.28
C ALA A 148 -6.71 10.05 -4.67
N THR A 149 -5.38 10.12 -4.72
CA THR A 149 -4.53 8.97 -5.03
C THR A 149 -4.70 7.87 -3.97
N LEU A 150 -4.79 8.22 -2.69
CA LEU A 150 -5.00 7.26 -1.60
C LEU A 150 -6.36 6.54 -1.69
N ALA A 151 -7.42 7.24 -2.11
CA ALA A 151 -8.73 6.63 -2.33
C ALA A 151 -8.71 5.68 -3.53
N TRP A 152 -8.03 6.06 -4.62
CA TRP A 152 -7.83 5.17 -5.77
C TRP A 152 -7.02 3.92 -5.41
N GLU A 153 -5.93 4.06 -4.63
CA GLU A 153 -5.15 2.91 -4.14
C GLU A 153 -6.02 1.95 -3.31
N SER A 154 -6.95 2.47 -2.50
CA SER A 154 -7.91 1.65 -1.75
C SER A 154 -8.81 0.86 -2.68
N ALA A 155 -9.44 1.53 -3.65
CA ALA A 155 -10.33 0.89 -4.62
C ALA A 155 -9.57 -0.14 -5.47
N PHE A 156 -8.30 0.13 -5.79
CA PHE A 156 -7.41 -0.82 -6.47
C PHE A 156 -7.21 -2.11 -5.64
N VAL A 157 -6.88 -1.98 -4.35
CA VAL A 157 -6.72 -3.14 -3.45
C VAL A 157 -8.03 -3.91 -3.34
N ASP A 158 -9.16 -3.22 -3.17
CA ASP A 158 -10.48 -3.84 -3.08
C ASP A 158 -10.86 -4.59 -4.37
N THR A 159 -10.56 -4.02 -5.54
CA THR A 159 -10.79 -4.68 -6.84
C THR A 159 -9.93 -5.93 -7.00
N VAL A 160 -8.66 -5.88 -6.60
CA VAL A 160 -7.76 -7.06 -6.67
C VAL A 160 -8.19 -8.13 -5.67
N ASP A 161 -8.59 -7.76 -4.46
CA ASP A 161 -9.11 -8.68 -3.46
C ASP A 161 -10.44 -9.31 -3.89
N ALA A 162 -11.33 -8.52 -4.49
CA ALA A 162 -12.58 -9.03 -5.05
C ALA A 162 -12.30 -10.02 -6.18
N PHE A 163 -11.37 -9.71 -7.08
CA PHE A 163 -10.95 -10.62 -8.14
C PHE A 163 -10.36 -11.93 -7.58
N THR A 164 -9.56 -11.83 -6.52
CA THR A 164 -8.96 -12.99 -5.84
C THR A 164 -10.03 -13.85 -5.14
N LYS A 165 -11.08 -13.24 -4.59
CA LYS A 165 -12.20 -13.94 -3.93
C LYS A 165 -13.22 -14.54 -4.91
N GLU A 166 -13.43 -13.90 -6.04
CA GLU A 166 -14.32 -14.35 -7.12
C GLU A 166 -13.76 -15.57 -7.87
N SER A 167 -12.50 -15.92 -7.60
CA SER A 167 -11.73 -16.87 -8.37
C SER A 167 -11.91 -18.32 -7.87
N GLU A 168 -12.68 -19.11 -8.62
CA GLU A 168 -12.43 -20.55 -8.81
C GLU A 168 -11.16 -20.81 -9.66
N LYS A 169 -10.36 -19.78 -9.96
CA LYS A 169 -9.17 -19.86 -10.81
C LYS A 169 -7.98 -20.42 -10.02
N GLU A 170 -7.14 -21.18 -10.70
CA GLU A 170 -5.95 -21.84 -10.14
C GLU A 170 -4.80 -20.87 -9.78
N SER A 171 -4.93 -19.59 -10.13
CA SER A 171 -3.86 -18.61 -10.00
C SER A 171 -3.91 -17.87 -8.66
N GLU A 172 -2.76 -17.80 -8.00
CA GLU A 172 -2.58 -16.97 -6.80
C GLU A 172 -2.24 -15.54 -7.21
N VAL A 173 -2.98 -14.57 -6.68
CA VAL A 173 -2.77 -13.14 -6.94
C VAL A 173 -2.28 -12.46 -5.66
N PHE A 174 -1.19 -11.70 -5.78
CA PHE A 174 -0.63 -10.92 -4.69
C PHE A 174 -0.51 -9.45 -5.11
N GLN A 175 -1.03 -8.54 -4.29
CA GLN A 175 -0.96 -7.10 -4.51
C GLN A 175 -0.01 -6.41 -3.54
N ASN A 176 0.58 -5.31 -4.00
CA ASN A 176 1.32 -4.37 -3.17
C ASN A 176 1.01 -2.94 -3.60
N ALA A 177 0.30 -2.21 -2.74
CA ALA A 177 0.13 -0.77 -2.79
C ALA A 177 0.83 -0.07 -1.63
N ALA A 178 1.18 1.21 -1.82
CA ALA A 178 1.88 1.97 -0.77
C ALA A 178 1.02 2.06 0.49
N ARG A 179 -0.29 2.28 0.33
CA ARG A 179 -1.27 2.26 1.42
C ARG A 179 -1.37 0.93 2.17
N SER A 180 -1.31 -0.22 1.48
CA SER A 180 -1.51 -1.54 2.12
C SER A 180 -0.47 -1.84 3.21
N PHE A 181 0.72 -1.23 3.18
CA PHE A 181 1.69 -1.35 4.29
C PHE A 181 1.21 -0.64 5.55
N MET A 182 0.62 0.56 5.41
CA MET A 182 0.07 1.31 6.53
C MET A 182 -1.14 0.59 7.13
N ASP A 183 -2.05 0.09 6.29
CA ASP A 183 -3.25 -0.62 6.74
C ASP A 183 -2.87 -1.92 7.49
N ALA A 184 -1.95 -2.73 6.94
CA ALA A 184 -1.46 -3.94 7.61
C ALA A 184 -0.76 -3.64 8.95
N THR A 185 -0.01 -2.54 9.03
CA THR A 185 0.65 -2.13 10.27
C THR A 185 -0.36 -1.65 11.31
N ALA A 186 -1.38 -0.89 10.89
CA ALA A 186 -2.44 -0.41 11.77
C ALA A 186 -3.25 -1.57 12.38
N ASP A 187 -3.63 -2.55 11.57
CA ASP A 187 -4.35 -3.74 12.02
C ASP A 187 -3.51 -4.59 13.00
N ALA A 188 -2.22 -4.76 12.72
CA ALA A 188 -1.32 -5.47 13.63
C ALA A 188 -1.20 -4.77 14.99
N ILE A 189 -1.04 -3.44 15.00
CA ILE A 189 -0.96 -2.64 16.25
C ILE A 189 -2.26 -2.76 17.05
N LEU A 190 -3.42 -2.68 16.38
CA LEU A 190 -4.72 -2.80 17.05
C LEU A 190 -4.94 -4.21 17.61
N GLY A 191 -4.49 -5.24 16.90
CA GLY A 191 -4.48 -6.62 17.40
C GLY A 191 -3.63 -6.77 18.66
N ASP A 192 -2.41 -6.21 18.64
CA ASP A 192 -1.47 -6.28 19.78
C ASP A 192 -1.95 -5.46 20.98
N LEU A 193 -2.72 -4.38 20.77
CA LEU A 193 -3.28 -3.56 21.84
C LEU A 193 -4.19 -4.37 22.77
N GLN A 194 -4.92 -5.36 22.23
CA GLN A 194 -5.78 -6.24 23.04
C GLN A 194 -4.95 -7.13 23.97
N LEU A 195 -3.84 -7.70 23.48
CA LEU A 195 -2.93 -8.50 24.31
C LEU A 195 -2.24 -7.63 25.36
N LEU A 196 -1.82 -6.42 24.99
CA LEU A 196 -1.19 -5.47 25.90
C LEU A 196 -2.15 -5.06 27.03
N PHE A 197 -3.42 -4.77 26.71
CA PHE A 197 -4.44 -4.49 27.71
C PHE A 197 -4.67 -5.69 28.65
N GLY A 198 -4.74 -6.90 28.10
CA GLY A 198 -4.82 -8.14 28.89
C GLY A 198 -3.64 -8.31 29.86
N GLY A 199 -2.42 -7.99 29.41
CA GLY A 199 -1.22 -7.97 30.24
C GLY A 199 -1.31 -6.98 31.40
N TYR A 200 -1.76 -5.75 31.14
CA TYR A 200 -1.95 -4.74 32.19
C TYR A 200 -2.97 -5.17 33.25
N VAL A 201 -4.11 -5.75 32.83
CA VAL A 201 -5.14 -6.26 33.75
C VAL A 201 -4.58 -7.40 34.62
N LEU A 202 -3.79 -8.30 34.04
CA LEU A 202 -3.17 -9.42 34.78
C LEU A 202 -2.20 -8.91 35.85
N VAL A 203 -1.31 -7.97 35.49
CA VAL A 203 -0.39 -7.36 36.46
C VAL A 203 -1.15 -6.62 37.56
N PHE A 204 -2.24 -5.92 37.21
CA PHE A 204 -3.07 -5.22 38.18
C PHE A 204 -3.73 -6.19 39.18
N ILE A 205 -4.29 -7.30 38.70
CA ILE A 205 -4.84 -8.37 39.56
C ILE A 205 -3.74 -8.96 40.45
N TYR A 206 -2.57 -9.25 39.88
CA TYR A 206 -1.44 -9.79 40.63
C TYR A 206 -1.03 -8.87 41.78
N VAL A 207 -0.89 -7.56 41.53
CA VAL A 207 -0.55 -6.57 42.55
C VAL A 207 -1.62 -6.51 43.65
N ILE A 208 -2.92 -6.52 43.29
CA ILE A 208 -4.01 -6.55 44.27
C ILE A 208 -3.97 -7.81 45.13
N LEU A 209 -3.71 -8.98 44.54
CA LEU A 209 -3.68 -10.25 45.28
C LEU A 209 -2.44 -10.40 46.19
N VAL A 210 -1.29 -9.87 45.76
CA VAL A 210 -0.02 -9.98 46.50
C VAL A 210 0.10 -8.93 47.58
N LEU A 211 -0.31 -7.68 47.31
CA LEU A 211 -0.29 -6.59 48.31
C LEU A 211 -1.58 -6.53 49.14
N GLY A 212 -2.67 -7.12 48.66
CA GLY A 212 -3.93 -7.20 49.38
C GLY A 212 -3.80 -8.13 50.58
N ARG A 213 -3.88 -7.57 51.80
CA ARG A 213 -4.14 -8.36 53.00
C ARG A 213 -5.43 -9.17 52.78
N ARG A 214 -5.40 -10.48 53.04
CA ARG A 214 -6.54 -11.40 52.93
C ARG A 214 -7.64 -11.09 53.94
N ASN A 215 -8.32 -9.96 53.77
CA ASN A 215 -9.55 -9.63 54.48
C ASN A 215 -10.53 -9.07 53.45
N LEU A 216 -11.39 -9.94 52.90
CA LEU A 216 -12.39 -9.65 51.86
C LEU A 216 -13.49 -8.65 52.31
N VAL A 217 -13.33 -8.01 53.46
CA VAL A 217 -14.29 -7.06 54.07
C VAL A 217 -13.87 -5.59 53.88
N GLU A 218 -12.65 -5.32 53.41
CA GLU A 218 -12.17 -3.95 53.17
C GLU A 218 -11.57 -3.76 51.77
N ILE A 219 -12.35 -4.01 50.71
CA ILE A 219 -12.00 -3.49 49.38
C ILE A 219 -12.26 -1.98 49.42
N ARG A 220 -11.24 -1.20 49.77
CA ARG A 220 -11.24 0.24 49.49
C ARG A 220 -10.90 0.42 48.02
N LEU A 221 -11.94 0.54 47.18
CA LEU A 221 -11.84 1.29 45.93
C LEU A 221 -11.56 2.75 46.31
N THR A 222 -10.30 3.08 46.59
CA THR A 222 -9.90 4.49 46.56
C THR A 222 -10.09 4.96 45.13
N PRO A 223 -10.99 5.91 44.86
CA PRO A 223 -11.11 6.49 43.54
C PRO A 223 -9.78 7.19 43.24
N LEU A 224 -9.33 7.11 42.00
CA LEU A 224 -8.24 7.90 41.43
C LEU A 224 -8.67 9.39 41.34
N THR A 225 -9.14 9.97 42.44
CA THR A 225 -9.34 11.39 42.66
C THR A 225 -8.35 11.81 43.74
N GLY A 226 -7.08 11.78 43.38
CA GLY A 226 -5.98 12.25 44.20
C GLY A 226 -5.06 13.05 43.29
N GLU A 227 -5.49 14.26 42.96
CA GLU A 227 -4.60 15.29 42.45
C GLU A 227 -3.34 15.31 43.31
N ASN A 228 -2.18 15.11 42.68
CA ASN A 228 -1.02 15.90 43.05
C ASN A 228 -0.09 16.05 41.85
N PRO A 229 0.10 17.29 41.36
CA PRO A 229 1.08 17.60 40.34
C PRO A 229 2.48 17.52 40.96
N MET A 230 3.29 16.55 40.52
CA MET A 230 4.74 16.65 40.69
C MET A 230 5.25 17.81 39.83
N GLY A 231 5.42 18.98 40.43
CA GLY A 231 5.89 20.14 39.68
C GLY A 231 6.08 21.44 40.46
N GLN A 232 6.51 21.41 41.72
CA GLN A 232 7.01 22.62 42.40
C GLN A 232 8.42 22.39 42.95
N LYS A 233 9.43 22.81 42.19
CA LYS A 233 10.75 23.13 42.74
C LYS A 233 10.69 24.56 43.26
N SER A 234 10.60 24.73 44.58
CA SER A 234 11.00 25.97 45.23
C SER A 234 12.53 25.96 45.35
N LEU A 235 13.17 26.95 44.74
CA LEU A 235 14.56 27.30 45.02
C LEU A 235 14.57 28.79 45.36
N HIS A 236 14.44 29.05 46.65
CA HIS A 236 14.77 30.32 47.26
C HIS A 236 16.30 30.48 47.27
N ARG A 237 16.81 31.55 46.65
CA ARG A 237 18.00 32.26 47.15
C ARG A 237 18.08 33.70 46.61
N ASP A 238 17.70 34.61 47.50
CA ASP A 238 18.35 35.88 47.85
C ASP A 238 18.79 36.87 46.74
N ASN A 239 18.01 37.96 46.67
CA ASN A 239 18.43 39.37 46.70
C ASN A 239 19.87 39.74 46.30
N CYS A 240 20.01 40.52 45.22
CA CYS A 240 20.91 41.67 45.23
C CYS A 240 20.38 42.82 44.35
N HIS A 241 19.91 43.87 45.03
CA HIS A 241 19.96 45.30 44.74
C HIS A 241 20.03 45.87 43.29
N LYS A 242 19.10 46.81 43.05
CA LYS A 242 19.24 48.16 42.39
C LYS A 242 19.88 48.18 40.99
N ASP A 243 19.23 48.70 39.95
CA ASP A 243 18.82 50.10 39.86
C ASP A 243 17.71 50.38 38.83
N LYS A 244 17.00 51.48 39.07
CA LYS A 244 16.08 52.18 38.17
C LYS A 244 16.76 52.51 36.83
N VAL A 245 15.99 52.64 35.75
CA VAL A 245 15.85 53.88 34.94
C VAL A 245 14.75 53.71 33.87
N HIS A 246 14.10 54.84 33.62
CA HIS A 246 12.91 55.14 32.86
C HIS A 246 12.94 54.87 31.34
N LEU A 247 11.71 54.68 30.81
CA LEU A 247 11.14 55.26 29.57
C LEU A 247 12.06 55.47 28.36
N LEU A 248 11.78 54.75 27.28
CA LEU A 248 11.10 55.28 26.08
C LEU A 248 10.53 54.12 25.26
#